data_AF-A0A4S1DRU9-F1
#
_entry.id   AF-A0A4S1DRU9-F1
#
_cell.length_a   1.000
_cell.length_b   1.000
_cell.length_c   1.000
_cell.angle_alpha   90.00
_cell.angle_beta   90.00
_cell.angle_gamma   90.00
#
_symmetry.space_group_name_H-M   'P 1'
#
loop_
_entity.id
_entity.type
_entity.pdbx_description
1 polymer ?
#
loop_
_entity_poly.entity_id
_entity_poly.type
_entity_poly.pdbx_seq_one_letter_code
_entity_poly.pdbx_strand_id
1 'polypeptide(L)'
;MNRILVFLKHPDKKSISKMIKEIITLMIKKREIPFFKEACKEVVNAVKIIPDRFIGWDVAITQNGPIIVEANWDPHIFLSDYAYGGLLKNRHIKRLVNDLKK
;
A
#
# COMPACT_ATOMS: atom_id res chain seq x y z
N MET A 1 11.06 -3.31 20.14
CA MET A 1 10.46 -1.95 20.23
C MET A 1 9.10 -1.97 19.55
N ASN A 2 8.01 -1.64 20.27
CA ASN A 2 6.66 -1.69 19.69
C ASN A 2 6.45 -0.51 18.73
N ARG A 3 6.48 -0.76 17.41
CA ARG A 3 6.37 0.28 16.36
C ARG A 3 5.11 1.15 16.52
N ILE A 4 4.02 0.57 17.01
CA ILE A 4 2.77 1.29 17.28
C ILE A 4 2.98 2.34 18.37
N LEU A 5 3.69 2.00 19.45
CA LEU A 5 3.98 2.95 20.53
C LEU A 5 4.88 4.10 20.04
N VAL A 6 5.78 3.84 19.10
CA VAL A 6 6.62 4.89 18.49
C VAL A 6 5.74 5.86 17.70
N PHE A 7 4.88 5.34 16.82
CA PHE A 7 3.94 6.16 16.05
C PHE A 7 2.99 6.96 16.95
N LEU A 8 2.43 6.31 17.97
CA LEU A 8 1.51 6.95 18.91
C LEU A 8 2.16 7.99 19.82
N LYS A 9 3.50 8.03 19.92
CA LYS A 9 4.25 9.03 20.67
C LYS A 9 4.86 10.12 19.80
N HIS A 10 4.75 10.03 18.48
CA HIS A 10 5.33 11.02 17.57
C HIS A 10 4.65 12.39 17.76
N PRO A 11 5.41 13.49 17.93
CA PRO A 11 4.84 14.81 18.22
C PRO A 11 3.93 15.33 17.09
N ASP A 12 4.30 15.06 15.83
CA ASP A 12 3.57 15.56 14.66
C ASP A 12 2.37 14.70 14.24
N LYS A 13 2.04 13.65 15.01
CA LYS A 13 0.90 12.79 14.65
C LYS A 13 -0.42 13.56 14.84
N LYS A 14 -1.41 13.25 14.01
CA LYS A 14 -2.79 13.70 14.25
C LYS A 14 -3.31 13.14 15.59
N SER A 15 -4.24 13.86 16.21
CA SER A 15 -5.01 13.33 17.33
C SER A 15 -5.66 12.00 16.95
N ILE A 16 -5.66 11.04 17.88
CA ILE A 16 -6.25 9.70 17.69
C ILE A 16 -7.73 9.81 17.31
N SER A 17 -8.49 10.70 17.97
CA SER A 17 -9.91 10.91 17.67
C SER A 17 -10.13 11.42 16.24
N LYS A 18 -9.24 12.28 15.74
CA LYS A 18 -9.28 12.77 14.36
C LYS A 18 -9.00 11.65 13.36
N MET A 19 -8.00 10.81 13.61
CA MET A 19 -7.68 9.66 12.75
C MET A 19 -8.86 8.68 12.67
N ILE A 20 -9.45 8.32 13.80
CA ILE A 20 -10.62 7.41 13.84
C ILE A 20 -11.79 8.00 13.06
N LYS A 21 -12.11 9.29 13.26
CA LYS A 21 -13.19 9.97 12.54
C LYS A 21 -12.94 9.98 11.03
N GLU A 22 -11.72 10.26 10.59
CA GLU A 22 -11.35 10.25 9.17
C GLU A 22 -11.51 8.83 8.57
N ILE A 23 -11.05 7.78 9.25
CA ILE A 23 -11.21 6.39 8.82
C ILE A 23 -12.68 6.01 8.67
N ILE A 24 -13.51 6.27 9.68
CA ILE A 24 -14.96 6.00 9.64
C ILE A 24 -15.61 6.78 8.50
N THR A 25 -15.24 8.04 8.31
CA THR A 25 -15.77 8.88 7.23
C THR A 25 -15.41 8.31 5.86
N LEU A 26 -14.18 7.85 5.68
CA LEU A 26 -13.77 7.17 4.46
C LEU A 26 -14.60 5.91 4.25
N MET A 27 -14.66 5.00 5.23
CA MET A 27 -15.43 3.75 5.10
C MET A 27 -16.91 3.97 4.77
N ILE A 28 -17.55 4.99 5.36
CA ILE A 28 -18.99 5.25 5.16
C ILE A 28 -19.26 6.04 3.87
N LYS A 29 -18.52 7.13 3.62
CA LYS A 29 -18.84 8.09 2.54
C LYS A 29 -18.06 7.82 1.26
N LYS A 30 -16.80 7.41 1.37
CA LYS A 30 -15.90 7.20 0.25
C LYS A 30 -15.57 5.72 0.20
N ARG A 31 -16.46 4.93 -0.42
CA ARG A 31 -16.27 3.48 -0.67
C ARG A 31 -14.94 3.16 -1.36
N GLU A 32 -14.25 4.17 -1.88
CA GLU A 32 -12.95 4.11 -2.51
C GLU A 32 -11.97 5.10 -1.86
N ILE A 33 -10.69 4.74 -1.88
CA ILE A 33 -9.60 5.59 -1.38
C ILE A 33 -9.45 6.79 -2.34
N PRO A 34 -9.35 8.04 -1.83
CA PRO A 34 -9.09 9.21 -2.68
C PRO A 34 -7.80 9.06 -3.47
N PHE A 35 -7.79 9.54 -4.72
CA PHE A 35 -6.62 9.52 -5.61
C PHE A 35 -6.06 8.13 -5.92
N PHE A 36 -6.85 7.06 -5.76
CA PHE A 36 -6.38 5.69 -5.97
C PHE A 36 -5.82 5.46 -7.38
N LYS A 37 -6.51 5.98 -8.42
CA LYS A 37 -6.06 5.81 -9.81
C LYS A 37 -4.77 6.56 -10.10
N GLU A 38 -4.63 7.75 -9.53
CA GLU A 38 -3.45 8.60 -9.59
C GLU A 38 -2.28 7.91 -8.86
N ALA A 39 -2.52 7.31 -7.70
CA ALA A 39 -1.52 6.54 -6.98
C ALA A 39 -1.02 5.35 -7.83
N CYS A 40 -1.92 4.61 -8.46
CA CYS A 40 -1.55 3.54 -9.39
C CYS A 40 -0.72 4.07 -10.57
N LYS A 41 -1.08 5.24 -11.13
CA LYS A 41 -0.34 5.85 -12.25
C LYS A 41 1.08 6.25 -11.84
N GLU A 42 1.26 6.84 -10.66
CA GLU A 42 2.58 7.20 -10.13
C GLU A 42 3.45 5.95 -9.93
N VAL A 43 2.89 4.88 -9.36
CA VAL A 43 3.62 3.59 -9.20
C VAL A 43 4.01 3.01 -10.56
N VAL A 44 3.12 3.02 -11.55
CA VAL A 44 3.43 2.54 -12.91
C VAL A 44 4.55 3.35 -13.57
N ASN A 45 4.64 4.66 -13.28
CA ASN A 45 5.76 5.48 -13.75
C ASN A 45 7.06 5.15 -13.01
N ALA A 46 7.02 4.96 -11.69
CA ALA A 46 8.19 4.60 -10.89
C ALA A 46 8.78 3.25 -11.28
N VAL A 47 7.96 2.25 -11.60
CA VAL A 47 8.39 0.92 -12.07
C VAL A 47 9.19 0.98 -13.38
N LYS A 48 9.06 2.04 -14.19
CA LYS A 48 9.89 2.22 -15.40
C LYS A 48 11.35 2.53 -15.08
N ILE A 49 11.64 2.94 -13.84
CA ILE A 49 12.97 3.38 -13.39
C ILE A 49 13.67 2.26 -12.62
N ILE A 50 12.92 1.45 -11.87
CA ILE A 50 13.48 0.36 -11.05
C ILE A 50 13.30 -0.97 -11.80
N PRO A 51 14.38 -1.70 -12.14
CA PRO A 51 14.32 -2.94 -12.92
C PRO A 51 13.91 -4.15 -12.07
N ASP A 52 12.87 -4.02 -11.26
CA ASP A 52 12.29 -5.11 -10.48
C ASP A 52 10.80 -5.28 -10.80
N ARG A 53 10.37 -6.54 -10.88
CA ARG A 53 9.00 -6.93 -11.24
C ARG A 53 8.10 -7.10 -10.01
N PHE A 54 8.65 -7.15 -8.80
CA PHE A 54 7.88 -7.41 -7.59
C PHE A 54 8.33 -6.54 -6.41
N ILE A 55 7.71 -5.37 -6.29
CA ILE A 55 7.97 -4.39 -5.24
C ILE A 55 6.65 -4.09 -4.50
N GLY A 56 6.70 -4.05 -3.17
CA GLY A 56 5.64 -3.46 -2.35
C GLY A 56 5.78 -1.95 -2.29
N TRP A 57 4.82 -1.22 -2.86
CA TRP A 57 4.87 0.24 -2.87
C TRP A 57 4.01 0.83 -1.76
N ASP A 58 4.63 1.61 -0.89
CA ASP A 58 3.92 2.37 0.13
C ASP A 58 3.69 3.79 -0.40
N VAL A 59 2.41 4.15 -0.55
CA VAL A 59 2.00 5.42 -1.14
C VAL A 59 1.17 6.21 -0.13
N ALA A 60 1.61 7.41 0.20
CA ALA A 60 0.89 8.34 1.03
C ALA A 60 -0.12 9.14 0.20
N ILE A 61 -1.38 9.17 0.63
CA ILE A 61 -2.40 10.03 0.03
C ILE A 61 -2.42 11.37 0.77
N THR A 62 -2.03 12.44 0.07
CA THR A 62 -1.95 13.80 0.63
C THR A 62 -3.07 14.70 0.11
N GLN A 63 -3.14 15.92 0.62
CA GLN A 63 -4.09 16.94 0.12
C GLN A 63 -3.80 17.33 -1.34
N ASN A 64 -2.54 17.22 -1.78
CA ASN A 64 -2.09 17.61 -3.11
C ASN A 64 -1.96 16.43 -4.08
N GLY A 65 -2.30 15.22 -3.64
CA GLY A 65 -2.18 13.99 -4.42
C GLY A 65 -1.31 12.91 -3.77
N PRO A 66 -1.10 11.79 -4.47
CA PRO A 66 -0.32 10.67 -3.98
C PRO A 66 1.19 10.96 -4.01
N ILE A 67 1.92 10.48 -3.00
CA ILE A 67 3.38 10.56 -2.92
C ILE A 67 3.90 9.16 -2.59
N ILE A 68 4.87 8.66 -3.38
CA ILE A 68 5.56 7.41 -3.08
C ILE A 68 6.50 7.64 -1.89
N VAL A 69 6.38 6.80 -0.86
CA VAL A 69 7.18 6.89 0.37
C VAL A 69 8.26 5.83 0.41
N GLU A 70 7.94 4.60 0.04
CA GLU A 70 8.86 3.47 0.13
C GLU A 70 8.63 2.45 -1.01
N ALA A 71 9.72 1.82 -1.43
CA ALA A 71 9.76 0.71 -2.37
C ALA A 71 10.34 -0.52 -1.66
N ASN A 72 9.47 -1.39 -1.16
CA ASN A 72 9.81 -2.56 -0.38
C ASN A 72 10.17 -3.75 -1.29
N TRP A 73 11.42 -4.19 -1.23
CA TRP A 73 11.89 -5.36 -2.00
C TRP A 73 11.32 -6.68 -1.47
N ASP A 74 11.03 -6.78 -0.17
CA ASP A 74 10.28 -7.88 0.46
C ASP A 74 8.93 -7.34 0.98
N PRO A 75 7.85 -7.44 0.19
CA PRO A 75 6.53 -6.92 0.58
C PRO A 75 5.79 -7.81 1.59
N HIS A 76 6.44 -8.80 2.21
CA HIS A 76 5.87 -9.66 3.26
C HIS A 76 4.48 -10.23 2.89
N ILE A 77 4.45 -11.00 1.80
CA ILE A 77 3.26 -11.49 1.11
C ILE A 77 2.30 -12.37 1.93
N PHE A 78 2.73 -12.91 3.08
CA PHE A 78 1.95 -13.86 3.89
C PHE A 78 0.60 -13.30 4.33
N LEU A 79 0.57 -12.04 4.80
CA LEU A 79 -0.67 -11.42 5.27
C LEU A 79 -1.66 -11.23 4.10
N SER A 80 -1.16 -10.82 2.93
CA SER A 80 -1.95 -10.69 1.73
C SER A 80 -2.48 -12.04 1.25
N ASP A 81 -1.68 -13.10 1.32
CA ASP A 81 -2.11 -14.46 0.96
C ASP A 81 -3.30 -14.92 1.78
N TYR A 82 -3.24 -14.75 3.10
CA TYR A 82 -4.36 -15.06 3.97
C TYR A 82 -5.59 -14.18 3.68
N ALA A 83 -5.41 -12.86 3.60
CA ALA A 83 -6.50 -11.89 3.43
C ALA A 83 -7.28 -12.07 2.11
N TYR A 84 -6.60 -12.50 1.04
CA TYR A 84 -7.22 -12.73 -0.27
C TYR A 84 -7.59 -14.21 -0.53
N GLY A 85 -7.45 -15.08 0.48
CA GLY A 85 -7.75 -16.50 0.38
C GLY A 85 -6.87 -17.23 -0.65
N GLY A 86 -5.60 -16.84 -0.76
CA GLY A 86 -4.58 -17.37 -1.65
C GLY A 86 -4.22 -16.43 -2.82
N LEU A 87 -2.99 -15.95 -2.86
CA LEU A 87 -2.44 -15.08 -3.92
C LEU A 87 -2.42 -15.75 -5.30
N LEU A 88 -2.39 -17.09 -5.36
CA LEU A 88 -2.49 -17.83 -6.61
C LEU A 88 -3.86 -17.66 -7.29
N LYS A 89 -4.87 -17.08 -6.63
CA LYS A 89 -6.11 -16.66 -7.31
C LYS A 89 -5.86 -15.47 -8.25
N ASN A 90 -4.86 -14.63 -7.97
CA ASN A 90 -4.52 -13.48 -8.81
C ASN A 90 -3.73 -13.91 -10.06
N ARG A 91 -4.24 -13.53 -11.25
CA ARG A 91 -3.60 -13.84 -12.55
C ARG A 91 -2.18 -13.29 -12.70
N HIS A 92 -1.89 -12.14 -12.08
CA HIS A 92 -0.58 -11.50 -12.17
C HIS A 92 0.46 -12.26 -11.33
N ILE A 93 0.09 -12.72 -10.14
CA ILE A 93 0.95 -13.57 -9.30
C ILE A 93 1.23 -14.91 -9.98
N LYS A 94 0.19 -15.54 -10.55
CA LYS A 94 0.36 -16.76 -11.36
C LYS A 94 1.36 -16.58 -12.50
N ARG A 95 1.27 -15.47 -13.24
CA ARG A 95 2.22 -15.15 -14.32
C ARG A 95 3.64 -14.98 -13.79
N LEU A 96 3.83 -14.22 -12.72
CA LEU A 96 5.14 -14.02 -12.10
C LEU A 96 5.78 -15.35 -11.67
N VAL A 97 5.02 -16.21 -10.98
CA VAL A 97 5.49 -17.53 -10.54
C VAL A 97 5.88 -18.41 -11.75
N ASN A 98 5.09 -18.38 -12.83
CA ASN A 98 5.41 -19.13 -14.04
C ASN A 98 6.68 -18.62 -14.74
N ASP A 99 6.91 -17.31 -14.73
CA ASP A 99 8.10 -16.69 -15.33
C ASP A 99 9.38 -16.98 -14.51
N LEU A 100 9.26 -17.20 -13.19
CA LEU A 100 10.37 -17.57 -12.30
C LEU A 100 10.74 -19.07 -12.33
N LYS A 101 9.85 -19.93 -12.84
CA LYS A 101 10.09 -21.38 -12.98
C LYS A 101 10.91 -21.74 -14.23
N LYS A 102 11.15 -20.77 -15.11
CA LYS A 102 11.96 -20.92 -16.33
C LYS A 102 13.42 -20.63 -16.01
#